data_AF-A0AAD7SJH3-F1
#
_entry.id   AF-A0AAD7SJH3-F1
#
_cell.length_a   1.000
_cell.length_b   1.000
_cell.length_c   1.000
_cell.angle_alpha   90.00
_cell.angle_beta   90.00
_cell.angle_gamma   90.00
#
_symmetry.space_group_name_H-M   'P 1'
#
loop_
_entity.id
_entity.type
_entity.pdbx_description
1 polymer ?
#
loop_
_entity_poly.entity_id
_entity_poly.type
_entity_poly.pdbx_seq_one_letter_code
_entity_poly.pdbx_strand_id
1 'polypeptide(L)'
;MQALAALWVFVWAHLFPTWGDMVGSFRTSRNCTSFNQGKVPEWGAATPGAAHLCQRFHNSYHFTTLYDTHHRVAVYSAYRFQTSNGGGREKRWFVEPQAYILVGALPSASNWIVKNVNIPEYLWNAYCCLDNNGTSCAGATALNTEQNWVGRYTIADLMAFLRQYANSPVGELFFNNSEA
;
A
#
# COMPACT_ATOMS: atom_id res chain seq x y z
N MET A 1 30.21 -35.35 -10.72
CA MET A 1 29.30 -34.39 -11.41
C MET A 1 28.07 -33.96 -10.59
N GLN A 2 27.89 -34.39 -9.33
CA GLN A 2 26.72 -33.96 -8.52
C GLN A 2 26.99 -32.77 -7.60
N ALA A 3 28.25 -32.47 -7.26
CA ALA A 3 28.60 -31.38 -6.34
C ALA A 3 28.48 -29.97 -6.96
N LEU A 4 28.70 -29.84 -8.27
CA LEU A 4 28.62 -28.55 -8.97
C LEU A 4 27.17 -28.07 -9.11
N ALA A 5 26.19 -28.97 -9.27
CA ALA A 5 24.79 -28.59 -9.36
C ALA A 5 24.25 -28.04 -8.03
N ALA A 6 24.69 -28.59 -6.88
CA ALA A 6 24.29 -28.11 -5.56
C ALA A 6 24.80 -26.68 -5.29
N LEU A 7 26.04 -26.37 -5.68
CA LEU A 7 26.62 -25.03 -5.51
C LEU A 7 25.84 -23.93 -6.28
N TRP A 8 25.26 -24.25 -7.44
CA TRP A 8 24.45 -23.31 -8.20
C TRP A 8 23.11 -22.98 -7.55
N VAL A 9 22.49 -23.97 -6.88
CA VAL A 9 21.22 -23.77 -6.14
C VAL A 9 21.43 -22.86 -4.92
N PHE A 10 22.54 -23.01 -4.20
CA PHE A 10 22.86 -22.16 -3.04
C PHE A 10 23.20 -20.72 -3.44
N VAL A 11 23.87 -20.51 -4.58
CA VAL A 11 24.19 -19.16 -5.08
C VAL A 11 22.92 -18.42 -5.51
N TRP A 12 21.92 -19.09 -6.09
CA TRP A 12 20.64 -18.46 -6.46
C TRP A 12 19.77 -18.10 -5.25
N ALA A 13 19.78 -18.89 -4.18
CA ALA A 13 19.00 -18.63 -2.97
C ALA A 13 19.50 -17.38 -2.19
N HIS A 14 20.74 -16.95 -2.41
CA HIS A 14 21.35 -15.80 -1.73
C HIS A 14 21.37 -14.50 -2.57
N LEU A 15 20.87 -14.53 -3.80
CA LEU A 15 20.91 -13.39 -4.74
C LEU A 15 19.58 -12.66 -4.94
N PHE A 16 18.51 -13.04 -4.22
CA PHE A 16 17.23 -12.32 -4.25
C PHE A 16 16.97 -11.62 -2.92
N PRO A 17 17.41 -10.35 -2.74
CA PRO A 17 17.29 -9.62 -1.47
C PRO A 17 15.86 -9.15 -1.13
N THR A 18 14.87 -9.49 -1.97
CA THR A 18 13.45 -9.17 -1.72
C THR A 18 12.62 -10.46 -1.78
N TRP A 19 12.29 -11.01 -0.61
CA TRP A 19 11.27 -12.05 -0.49
C TRP A 19 9.90 -11.40 -0.22
N GLY A 20 8.85 -11.93 -0.84
CA GLY A 20 7.47 -11.56 -0.57
C GLY A 20 6.66 -12.81 -0.30
N ASP A 21 5.81 -12.76 0.73
CA ASP A 21 4.95 -13.87 1.11
C ASP A 21 3.52 -13.58 0.66
N MET A 22 2.90 -14.53 -0.05
CA MET A 22 1.47 -14.52 -0.29
C MET A 22 0.78 -15.06 0.97
N VAL A 23 -0.09 -14.25 1.57
CA VAL A 23 -0.82 -14.62 2.79
C VAL A 23 -2.29 -14.87 2.48
N GLY A 24 -2.96 -15.69 3.30
CA GLY A 24 -4.40 -15.91 3.14
C GLY A 24 -5.25 -14.67 3.48
N SER A 25 -4.79 -13.87 4.45
CA SER A 25 -5.40 -12.60 4.82
C SER A 25 -4.41 -11.75 5.63
N PHE A 26 -4.51 -10.43 5.51
CA PHE A 26 -3.75 -9.51 6.36
C PHE A 26 -4.18 -9.56 7.84
N ARG A 27 -5.40 -10.03 8.14
CA ARG A 27 -5.90 -10.15 9.53
C ARG A 27 -5.28 -11.32 10.28
N THR A 28 -4.96 -12.42 9.60
CA THR A 28 -4.38 -13.62 10.22
C THR A 28 -2.85 -13.59 10.24
N SER A 29 -2.21 -12.81 9.36
CA SER A 29 -0.75 -12.67 9.32
C SER A 29 -0.24 -11.59 10.28
N ARG A 30 0.10 -11.99 11.51
CA ARG A 30 0.65 -11.10 12.56
C ARG A 30 1.86 -10.26 12.11
N ASN A 31 2.63 -10.75 11.15
CA ASN A 31 3.84 -10.07 10.66
C ASN A 31 3.56 -8.85 9.79
N CYS A 32 2.36 -8.76 9.21
CA CYS A 32 2.00 -7.76 8.21
C CYS A 32 0.87 -6.83 8.68
N THR A 33 0.13 -7.23 9.71
CA THR A 33 -1.02 -6.46 10.22
C THR A 33 -0.62 -5.07 10.75
N SER A 34 0.62 -4.87 11.18
CA SER A 34 1.10 -3.60 11.75
C SER A 34 1.07 -2.42 10.79
N PHE A 35 1.07 -2.67 9.47
CA PHE A 35 1.11 -1.61 8.45
C PHE A 35 -0.25 -0.98 8.16
N ASN A 36 -1.33 -1.67 8.53
CA ASN A 36 -2.71 -1.20 8.34
C ASN A 36 -3.30 -0.55 9.62
N GLN A 37 -2.47 -0.15 10.59
CA GLN A 37 -2.94 0.34 11.90
C GLN A 37 -3.99 -0.57 12.59
N GLY A 38 -3.98 -1.88 12.31
CA GLY A 38 -4.97 -2.83 12.83
C GLY A 38 -6.33 -2.85 12.11
N LYS A 39 -6.60 -1.97 11.12
CA LYS A 39 -7.79 -2.02 10.25
C LYS A 39 -7.39 -2.17 8.78
N VAL A 40 -7.73 -3.32 8.21
CA VAL A 40 -7.51 -3.61 6.79
C VAL A 40 -8.70 -3.03 6.01
N PRO A 41 -8.50 -2.15 5.02
CA PRO A 41 -9.58 -1.68 4.17
C PRO A 41 -10.34 -2.86 3.56
N GLU A 42 -11.67 -2.83 3.62
CA GLU A 42 -12.52 -3.87 3.03
C GLU A 42 -12.54 -3.79 1.50
N TRP A 43 -12.17 -2.63 0.97
CA TRP A 43 -12.09 -2.41 -0.46
C TRP A 43 -11.17 -3.42 -1.16
N GLY A 44 -11.72 -4.13 -2.14
CA GLY A 44 -10.99 -5.11 -2.93
C GLY A 44 -10.70 -6.42 -2.20
N ALA A 45 -10.89 -6.49 -0.87
CA ALA A 45 -10.61 -7.68 -0.08
C ALA A 45 -11.57 -8.83 -0.43
N ALA A 46 -12.79 -8.49 -0.87
CA ALA A 46 -13.80 -9.43 -1.36
C ALA A 46 -13.67 -9.74 -2.87
N THR A 47 -12.75 -9.09 -3.59
CA THR A 47 -12.60 -9.33 -5.03
C THR A 47 -12.10 -10.76 -5.25
N PRO A 48 -12.80 -11.58 -6.06
CA PRO A 48 -12.30 -12.89 -6.44
C PRO A 48 -10.89 -12.78 -7.03
N GLY A 49 -9.96 -13.62 -6.58
CA GLY A 49 -8.57 -13.55 -7.05
C GLY A 49 -7.72 -12.44 -6.41
N ALA A 50 -8.22 -11.67 -5.44
CA ALA A 50 -7.38 -10.72 -4.72
C ALA A 50 -6.22 -11.43 -3.99
N ALA A 51 -4.99 -11.05 -4.31
CA ALA A 51 -3.78 -11.55 -3.69
C ALA A 51 -3.36 -10.61 -2.56
N HIS A 52 -3.17 -11.18 -1.36
CA HIS A 52 -2.65 -10.45 -0.20
C HIS A 52 -1.14 -10.67 -0.12
N LEU A 53 -0.36 -9.62 -0.39
CA LEU A 53 1.09 -9.70 -0.47
C LEU A 53 1.74 -9.00 0.72
N CYS A 54 2.65 -9.68 1.40
CA CYS A 54 3.52 -9.12 2.42
C CYS A 54 4.93 -9.01 1.88
N GLN A 55 5.45 -7.79 1.73
CA GLN A 55 6.73 -7.57 1.06
C GLN A 55 7.83 -7.24 2.07
N ARG A 56 9.01 -7.83 1.83
CA ARG A 56 10.15 -7.74 2.73
C ARG A 56 11.34 -7.07 2.06
N PHE A 57 12.08 -6.33 2.87
CA PHE A 57 13.36 -5.74 2.52
C PHE A 57 14.34 -6.02 3.67
N HIS A 58 15.54 -6.50 3.34
CA HIS A 58 16.51 -7.01 4.34
C HIS A 58 15.88 -7.92 5.41
N ASN A 59 15.08 -8.89 4.96
CA ASN A 59 14.40 -9.88 5.81
C ASN A 59 13.35 -9.29 6.78
N SER A 60 13.05 -7.99 6.71
CA SER A 60 12.04 -7.29 7.51
C SER A 60 10.83 -6.94 6.66
N TYR A 61 9.61 -7.05 7.20
CA TYR A 61 8.41 -6.59 6.50
C TYR A 61 8.36 -5.07 6.52
N HIS A 62 7.98 -4.46 5.39
CA HIS A 62 7.90 -3.01 5.27
C HIS A 62 6.59 -2.52 4.64
N PHE A 63 5.93 -3.37 3.84
CA PHE A 63 4.74 -2.98 3.10
C PHE A 63 3.82 -4.18 2.87
N THR A 64 2.52 -3.90 2.79
CA THR A 64 1.49 -4.88 2.45
C THR A 64 0.70 -4.39 1.25
N THR A 65 0.49 -5.25 0.26
CA THR A 65 -0.19 -4.87 -0.98
C THR A 65 -1.34 -5.82 -1.26
N LEU A 66 -2.54 -5.25 -1.39
CA LEU A 66 -3.69 -5.95 -1.93
C LEU A 66 -3.67 -5.81 -3.45
N TYR A 67 -3.53 -6.92 -4.14
CA TYR A 67 -3.38 -6.96 -5.58
C TYR A 67 -4.57 -7.63 -6.24
N ASP A 68 -5.21 -6.96 -7.20
CA ASP A 68 -6.26 -7.54 -8.03
C ASP A 68 -5.61 -8.27 -9.21
N THR A 69 -5.71 -9.61 -9.23
CA THR A 69 -5.10 -10.41 -10.31
C THR A 69 -5.87 -10.34 -11.62
N HIS A 70 -7.17 -10.02 -11.60
CA HIS A 70 -7.98 -9.92 -12.81
C HIS A 70 -7.67 -8.62 -13.55
N HIS A 71 -7.68 -7.50 -12.82
CA HIS A 71 -7.33 -6.20 -13.38
C HIS A 71 -5.82 -5.94 -13.40
N ARG A 72 -5.02 -6.80 -12.77
CA ARG A 72 -3.55 -6.72 -12.71
C ARG A 72 -3.02 -5.41 -12.14
N VAL A 73 -3.71 -4.87 -11.13
CA VAL A 73 -3.35 -3.61 -10.45
C VAL A 73 -3.27 -3.80 -8.94
N ALA A 74 -2.40 -3.01 -8.29
CA ALA A 74 -2.41 -2.90 -6.84
C ALA A 74 -3.59 -2.01 -6.42
N VAL A 75 -4.60 -2.62 -5.80
CA VAL A 75 -5.77 -1.89 -5.26
C VAL A 75 -5.29 -0.89 -4.22
N TYR A 76 -4.47 -1.37 -3.28
CA TYR A 76 -3.69 -0.52 -2.39
C TYR A 76 -2.41 -1.20 -1.91
N SER A 77 -1.45 -0.39 -1.51
CA SER A 77 -0.29 -0.75 -0.72
C SER A 77 -0.23 0.12 0.52
N ALA A 78 -0.05 -0.50 1.67
CA ALA A 78 0.08 0.15 2.97
C ALA A 78 1.52 0.07 3.46
N TYR A 79 2.04 1.18 3.95
CA TYR A 79 3.34 1.23 4.62
C TYR A 79 3.33 2.25 5.75
N ARG A 80 4.22 2.00 6.72
CA ARG A 80 4.43 2.88 7.86
C ARG A 80 5.76 3.57 7.69
N PHE A 81 5.74 4.88 7.64
CA PHE A 81 6.94 5.69 7.69
C PHE A 81 7.36 5.87 9.16
N GLN A 82 8.60 5.46 9.46
CA GLN A 82 9.27 5.68 10.72
C GLN A 82 10.53 6.49 10.43
N THR A 83 10.80 7.53 11.21
CA THR A 83 12.04 8.29 11.08
C THR A 83 13.25 7.45 11.52
N SER A 84 14.41 7.72 10.92
CA SER A 84 15.67 7.08 11.29
C SER A 84 16.29 7.82 12.48
N ASN A 85 16.80 7.06 13.46
CA ASN A 85 17.50 7.60 14.65
C ASN A 85 18.89 8.21 14.37
N GLY A 86 19.23 8.61 13.14
CA GLY A 86 20.58 9.11 12.87
C GLY A 86 20.81 9.69 11.49
N GLY A 87 20.87 11.03 11.43
CA GLY A 87 21.31 11.78 10.25
C GLY A 87 21.29 13.30 10.42
N GLY A 88 21.80 13.82 11.55
CA GLY A 88 22.06 15.26 11.73
C GLY A 88 20.90 16.06 12.35
N ARG A 89 20.95 16.26 13.68
CA ARG A 89 20.02 17.11 14.44
C ARG A 89 20.11 18.57 14.00
N GLU A 90 19.04 19.13 13.47
CA GLU A 90 18.69 20.52 13.75
C GLU A 90 18.10 20.59 15.18
N LYS A 91 18.60 21.50 16.02
CA LYS A 91 18.26 21.57 17.46
C LYS A 91 16.86 22.15 17.75
N ARG A 92 16.03 22.43 16.74
CA ARG A 92 14.64 22.89 16.90
C ARG A 92 13.71 21.69 16.84
N TRP A 93 13.56 21.01 17.97
CA TRP A 93 12.73 19.83 18.12
C TRP A 93 11.26 20.23 18.35
N PHE A 94 10.41 20.03 17.37
CA PHE A 94 9.01 19.67 17.60
C PHE A 94 8.81 18.33 16.91
N VAL A 95 8.80 17.26 17.70
CA VAL A 95 8.23 15.91 17.45
C VAL A 95 8.34 15.36 16.03
N GLU A 96 9.14 14.30 15.87
CA GLU A 96 9.25 13.54 14.62
C GLU A 96 7.93 12.77 14.33
N PRO A 97 7.17 13.12 13.27
CA PRO A 97 5.85 12.54 13.03
C PRO A 97 5.95 11.09 12.54
N GLN A 98 5.13 10.20 13.09
CA GLN A 98 4.88 8.89 12.48
C GLN A 98 3.82 9.07 11.40
N ALA A 99 4.04 8.52 10.20
CA ALA A 99 3.05 8.61 9.12
C ALA A 99 2.63 7.24 8.62
N TYR A 100 1.33 7.07 8.41
CA TYR A 100 0.74 5.89 7.78
C TYR A 100 0.22 6.28 6.42
N ILE A 101 0.60 5.50 5.41
CA ILE A 101 0.34 5.86 4.03
C ILE A 101 -0.27 4.67 3.31
N LEU A 102 -1.36 4.96 2.61
CA LEU A 102 -2.00 4.10 1.63
C LEU A 102 -1.82 4.72 0.26
N VAL A 103 -1.40 3.91 -0.71
CA VAL A 103 -1.32 4.29 -2.12
C VAL A 103 -1.99 3.22 -2.96
N GLY A 104 -2.65 3.58 -4.04
CA GLY A 104 -3.33 2.60 -4.87
C GLY A 104 -3.67 3.09 -6.26
N ALA A 105 -4.24 2.19 -7.04
CA ALA A 105 -4.62 2.43 -8.41
C ALA A 105 -6.06 1.97 -8.66
N LEU A 106 -6.83 2.78 -9.39
CA LEU A 106 -8.13 2.40 -9.93
C LEU A 106 -7.93 1.82 -11.33
N PRO A 107 -8.30 0.56 -11.57
CA PRO A 107 -8.12 -0.04 -12.90
C PRO A 107 -9.00 0.66 -13.92
N SER A 108 -8.50 0.80 -15.15
CA SER A 108 -9.34 1.25 -16.26
C SER A 108 -10.16 0.09 -16.83
N ALA A 109 -11.33 0.38 -17.39
CA ALA A 109 -12.17 -0.63 -18.04
C ALA A 109 -11.55 -1.18 -19.34
N SER A 110 -10.86 -0.33 -20.11
CA SER A 110 -10.48 -0.63 -21.50
C SER A 110 -9.02 -0.35 -21.85
N ASN A 111 -8.24 0.31 -20.97
CA ASN A 111 -6.87 0.68 -21.31
C ASN A 111 -5.88 -0.41 -20.87
N TRP A 112 -5.45 -1.22 -21.85
CA TRP A 112 -4.58 -2.37 -21.61
C TRP A 112 -3.41 -2.40 -22.60
N ILE A 113 -2.19 -2.57 -22.08
CA ILE A 113 -1.02 -2.85 -22.89
C ILE A 113 -1.04 -4.32 -23.24
N VAL A 114 -1.36 -4.63 -24.50
CA VAL A 114 -1.32 -5.99 -25.07
C VAL A 114 -2.09 -6.99 -24.19
N LYS A 115 -3.21 -6.55 -23.57
CA LYS A 115 -4.02 -7.33 -22.61
C LYS A 115 -3.25 -7.92 -21.42
N ASN A 116 -2.05 -7.41 -21.16
CA ASN A 116 -1.14 -7.95 -20.16
C ASN A 116 -0.94 -7.03 -18.96
N VAL A 117 -0.96 -5.72 -19.18
CA VAL A 117 -0.83 -4.72 -18.13
C VAL A 117 -1.99 -3.75 -18.26
N ASN A 118 -2.81 -3.65 -17.22
CA ASN A 118 -3.84 -2.62 -17.15
C ASN A 118 -3.17 -1.28 -16.87
N ILE A 119 -3.55 -0.27 -17.62
CA ILE A 119 -3.18 1.12 -17.35
C ILE A 119 -4.29 1.69 -16.46
N PRO A 120 -4.00 2.10 -15.22
CA PRO A 120 -4.99 2.66 -14.31
C PRO A 120 -5.66 3.91 -14.87
N GLU A 121 -6.92 4.12 -14.50
CA GLU A 121 -7.63 5.37 -14.79
C GLU A 121 -7.25 6.47 -13.78
N TYR A 122 -7.11 6.09 -12.50
CA TYR A 122 -6.63 6.98 -11.45
C TYR A 122 -5.54 6.33 -10.62
N LEU A 123 -4.63 7.17 -10.14
CA LEU A 123 -3.79 6.89 -8.98
C LEU A 123 -4.38 7.63 -7.78
N TRP A 124 -4.29 7.04 -6.60
CA TRP A 124 -4.77 7.66 -5.38
C TRP A 124 -3.82 7.39 -4.22
N ASN A 125 -3.84 8.29 -3.25
CA ASN A 125 -3.18 8.07 -1.96
C ASN A 125 -4.03 8.64 -0.82
N ALA A 126 -3.78 8.11 0.36
CA ALA A 126 -4.28 8.62 1.61
C ALA A 126 -3.15 8.54 2.63
N TYR A 127 -3.06 9.51 3.52
CA TYR A 127 -2.07 9.48 4.59
C TYR A 127 -2.61 10.09 5.86
N CYS A 128 -2.11 9.59 6.98
CA CYS A 128 -2.32 10.15 8.31
C CYS A 128 -0.97 10.37 8.98
N CYS A 129 -0.75 11.60 9.44
CA CYS A 129 0.40 11.99 10.25
C CYS A 129 -0.03 12.04 11.72
N LEU A 130 0.72 11.36 12.57
CA LEU A 130 0.58 11.42 14.03
C LEU A 130 1.66 12.35 14.59
N ASP A 131 1.24 13.42 15.25
CA ASP A 131 2.09 14.31 16.03
C ASP A 131 1.57 14.44 17.47
N ASN A 132 2.21 15.27 18.30
CA ASN A 132 1.76 15.49 19.69
C ASN A 132 0.46 16.32 19.79
N ASN A 133 0.06 17.02 18.72
CA ASN A 133 -1.12 17.88 18.69
C ASN A 133 -2.36 17.15 18.16
N GLY A 134 -2.20 15.97 17.57
CA GLY A 134 -3.28 15.11 17.14
C GLY A 134 -2.94 14.27 15.91
N THR A 135 -3.99 13.84 15.23
CA THR A 135 -3.89 13.09 13.97
C THR A 135 -4.40 13.98 12.84
N SER A 136 -3.57 14.22 11.83
CA SER A 136 -3.97 14.94 10.62
C SER A 136 -3.93 14.00 9.43
N CYS A 137 -5.05 13.87 8.72
CA CYS A 137 -5.18 12.96 7.59
C CYS A 137 -5.70 13.68 6.34
N ALA A 138 -5.21 13.26 5.18
CA ALA A 138 -5.67 13.77 3.90
C ALA A 138 -5.53 12.72 2.79
N GLY A 139 -6.26 12.93 1.71
CA GLY A 139 -6.26 12.09 0.53
C GLY A 139 -5.99 12.90 -0.73
N ALA A 140 -5.49 12.24 -1.76
CA ALA A 140 -5.43 12.82 -3.09
C ALA A 140 -5.67 11.77 -4.18
N THR A 141 -6.12 12.24 -5.33
CA THR A 141 -6.29 11.43 -6.53
C THR A 141 -5.71 12.17 -7.72
N ALA A 142 -5.16 11.43 -8.67
CA ALA A 142 -4.67 11.94 -9.93
C ALA A 142 -5.26 11.10 -11.06
N LEU A 143 -5.89 11.76 -12.03
CA LEU A 143 -6.31 11.11 -13.26
C LEU A 143 -5.05 10.79 -14.09
N ASN A 144 -4.98 9.60 -14.66
CA ASN A 144 -3.81 9.14 -15.41
C ASN A 144 -3.81 9.70 -16.84
N THR A 145 -3.63 11.02 -16.94
CA THR A 145 -3.70 11.82 -18.16
C THR A 145 -2.66 12.96 -18.12
N GLU A 146 -2.38 13.55 -19.28
CA GLU A 146 -1.44 14.66 -19.43
C GLU A 146 -1.90 16.00 -18.82
N GLN A 147 -3.09 16.03 -18.20
CA GLN A 147 -3.61 17.26 -17.59
C GLN A 147 -2.88 17.64 -16.30
N ASN A 148 -2.09 16.72 -15.73
CA ASN A 148 -1.26 16.94 -14.53
C ASN A 148 -2.03 17.54 -13.33
N TRP A 149 -3.30 17.15 -13.20
CA TRP A 149 -4.17 17.64 -12.13
C TRP A 149 -4.23 16.66 -10.97
N VAL A 150 -4.05 17.19 -9.74
CA VAL A 150 -4.19 16.43 -8.50
C VAL A 150 -5.37 16.98 -7.69
N GLY A 151 -6.41 16.17 -7.55
CA GLY A 151 -7.53 16.47 -6.65
C GLY A 151 -7.14 16.17 -5.21
N ARG A 152 -7.31 17.15 -4.31
CA ARG A 152 -7.09 17.00 -2.87
C ARG A 152 -8.42 16.76 -2.18
N TYR A 153 -8.43 15.85 -1.21
CA TYR A 153 -9.63 15.39 -0.52
C TYR A 153 -9.41 15.28 0.98
N THR A 154 -10.49 15.45 1.75
CA THR A 154 -10.54 14.88 3.10
C THR A 154 -10.61 13.36 3.01
N ILE A 155 -10.35 12.64 4.11
CA ILE A 155 -10.48 11.17 4.10
C ILE A 155 -11.92 10.74 3.81
N ALA A 156 -12.92 11.47 4.32
CA ALA A 156 -14.32 11.20 4.05
C ALA A 156 -14.66 11.35 2.56
N ASP A 157 -14.22 12.44 1.94
CA ASP A 157 -14.49 12.69 0.52
C ASP A 157 -13.74 11.71 -0.38
N LEU A 158 -12.51 11.34 0.00
CA LEU A 158 -11.76 10.31 -0.73
C LEU A 158 -12.49 8.97 -0.66
N MET A 159 -12.98 8.56 0.51
CA MET A 159 -13.77 7.33 0.63
C MET A 159 -15.04 7.40 -0.23
N ALA A 160 -15.72 8.55 -0.26
CA ALA A 160 -16.88 8.77 -1.11
C ALA A 160 -16.54 8.68 -2.60
N PHE A 161 -15.37 9.20 -3.02
CA PHE A 161 -14.85 9.06 -4.38
C PHE A 161 -14.57 7.58 -4.72
N LEU A 162 -13.79 6.88 -3.89
CA LEU A 162 -13.40 5.49 -4.13
C LEU A 162 -14.62 4.54 -4.19
N ARG A 163 -15.67 4.82 -3.42
CA ARG A 163 -16.94 4.05 -3.45
C ARG A 163 -17.60 4.04 -4.82
N GLN A 164 -17.37 5.02 -5.68
CA GLN A 164 -17.94 5.07 -7.03
C GLN A 164 -17.34 3.98 -7.94
N TYR A 165 -16.15 3.47 -7.58
CA TYR A 165 -15.40 2.48 -8.34
C TYR A 165 -15.33 1.12 -7.63
N ALA A 166 -16.04 0.97 -6.51
CA ALA A 166 -16.02 -0.23 -5.70
C ALA A 166 -17.34 -1.00 -5.82
N ASN A 167 -17.24 -2.30 -6.09
CA ASN A 167 -18.39 -3.23 -6.03
C ASN A 167 -18.69 -3.69 -4.58
N SER A 168 -17.87 -3.26 -3.62
CA SER A 168 -17.94 -3.61 -2.20
C SER A 168 -17.76 -2.34 -1.35
N PRO A 169 -18.18 -2.32 -0.08
CA PRO A 169 -17.86 -1.22 0.81
C PRO A 169 -16.34 -1.01 0.86
N VAL A 170 -15.92 0.25 0.80
CA VAL A 170 -14.49 0.62 0.88
C VAL A 170 -13.92 0.32 2.28
N GLY A 171 -14.78 0.35 3.29
CA GLY A 171 -14.38 0.29 4.70
C GLY A 171 -13.70 1.57 5.16
N GLU A 172 -13.13 1.53 6.36
CA GLU A 172 -12.28 2.61 6.87
C GLU A 172 -10.87 2.48 6.31
N LEU A 173 -10.27 3.60 5.91
CA LEU A 173 -8.88 3.62 5.43
C LEU A 173 -7.87 3.63 6.58
N PHE A 174 -8.21 4.23 7.73
CA PHE A 174 -7.31 4.35 8.88
C PHE A 174 -8.05 4.06 10.20
N PHE A 175 -7.30 3.73 11.25
CA PHE A 175 -7.86 3.54 12.59
C PHE A 175 -8.26 4.88 13.19
N ASN A 176 -9.51 5.00 13.66
CA ASN A 176 -10.14 6.30 13.95
C ASN A 176 -10.09 7.18 12.69
N ASN A 177 -11.03 6.98 11.77
CA ASN A 177 -11.31 7.93 10.69
C ASN A 177 -11.45 9.32 11.32
N SER A 178 -10.35 10.06 11.42
CA SER A 178 -10.25 11.28 12.20
C SER A 178 -11.15 12.31 11.54
N GLU A 179 -12.42 12.29 11.95
CA GLU A 179 -13.28 13.43 12.08
C GLU A 179 -12.50 14.42 12.94
N ALA A 180 -11.86 15.37 12.26
CA ALA A 180 -11.68 16.70 12.80
C ALA A 180 -12.95 17.49 12.51
#